data_AF-A0A6H1NJ43-F1
#
_entry.id   AF-A0A6H1NJ43-F1
#
_cell.length_a   1.000
_cell.length_b   1.000
_cell.length_c   1.000
_cell.angle_alpha   90.00
_cell.angle_beta   90.00
_cell.angle_gamma   90.00
#
_symmetry.space_group_name_H-M   'P 1'
#
loop_
_entity.id
_entity.type
_entity.pdbx_description
1 polymer ?
#
loop_
_entity_poly.entity_id
_entity_poly.type
_entity_poly.pdbx_seq_one_letter_code
_entity_poly.pdbx_strand_id
1 'polypeptide(L)'
;MAQRVFLVQHLAAGTDIAQLDVVVANASTGTSRATEHIHFLDQVEIGTDRLHISTPELTWTGDRNVYTLSVKGEGARIDLIATASGPPLLANGQGQMLFLGLDEPYEFAFPAMRTSGTVALGSQPYEVTGISWSDRQWGSLPDFFADSLGQSPEAVLSSPHPPVSPMN
;
A
#
# COMPACT_ATOMS: atom_id res chain seq x y z
N MET A 1 6.28 9.66 10.77
CA MET A 1 6.34 9.34 9.32
C MET A 1 5.46 8.12 9.11
N ALA A 2 4.57 8.12 8.13
CA ALA A 2 3.73 6.96 7.81
C ALA A 2 4.15 6.45 6.44
N GLN A 3 4.46 5.15 6.34
CA GLN A 3 4.77 4.47 5.09
C GLN A 3 3.67 3.45 4.82
N ARG A 4 3.26 3.33 3.55
CA ARG A 4 2.13 2.50 3.13
C ARG A 4 2.48 1.80 1.84
N VAL A 5 2.10 0.54 1.75
CA VAL A 5 2.22 -0.24 0.53
C VAL A 5 0.89 -0.98 0.35
N PHE A 6 0.28 -0.82 -0.81
CA PHE A 6 -0.84 -1.66 -1.24
C PHE A 6 -0.38 -2.42 -2.46
N LEU A 7 -0.47 -3.74 -2.40
CA LEU A 7 0.06 -4.64 -3.40
C LEU A 7 -1.04 -5.61 -3.82
N VAL A 8 -1.28 -5.72 -5.13
CA VAL A 8 -2.14 -6.76 -5.70
C VAL A 8 -1.24 -7.80 -6.32
N GLN A 9 -1.44 -9.07 -5.97
CA GLN A 9 -0.63 -10.18 -6.45
C GLN A 9 -1.51 -11.33 -6.92
N HIS A 10 -1.12 -11.92 -8.04
CA HIS A 10 -1.63 -13.23 -8.45
C HIS A 10 -0.74 -14.31 -7.84
N LEU A 11 -1.31 -15.22 -7.04
CA LEU A 11 -0.55 -16.35 -6.47
C LEU A 11 -0.53 -17.52 -7.44
N ALA A 12 0.59 -18.26 -7.46
CA ALA A 12 0.81 -19.42 -8.34
C ALA A 12 -0.26 -20.52 -8.22
N ALA A 13 -1.02 -20.56 -7.12
CA ALA A 13 -2.16 -21.47 -6.93
C ALA A 13 -3.43 -21.07 -7.71
N GLY A 14 -3.37 -20.06 -8.59
CA GLY A 14 -4.50 -19.56 -9.37
C GLY A 14 -5.49 -18.72 -8.56
N THR A 15 -5.04 -18.18 -7.42
CA THR A 15 -5.85 -17.32 -6.56
C THR A 15 -5.31 -15.89 -6.60
N ASP A 16 -6.15 -14.96 -7.02
CA ASP A 16 -5.86 -13.54 -6.96
C ASP A 16 -6.07 -13.02 -5.54
N ILE A 17 -5.06 -12.35 -4.98
CA ILE A 17 -5.14 -11.70 -3.67
C ILE A 17 -4.76 -10.21 -3.77
N ALA A 18 -5.21 -9.46 -2.78
CA ALA A 18 -4.68 -8.14 -2.47
C ALA A 18 -4.11 -8.14 -1.06
N GLN A 19 -2.91 -7.59 -0.92
CA GLN A 19 -2.23 -7.37 0.35
C GLN A 19 -2.16 -5.87 0.65
N LEU A 20 -2.53 -5.52 1.86
CA LEU A 20 -2.45 -4.17 2.41
C LEU A 20 -1.51 -4.15 3.60
N ASP A 21 -0.44 -3.37 3.50
CA ASP A 21 0.49 -3.12 4.59
C ASP A 21 0.49 -1.65 5.00
N VAL A 22 0.20 -1.40 6.27
CA VAL A 22 0.11 -0.05 6.82
C VAL A 22 1.01 0.07 8.04
N VAL A 23 1.94 1.02 7.99
CA VAL A 23 2.80 1.35 9.14
C VAL A 23 2.64 2.81 9.52
N VAL A 24 2.32 3.04 10.79
CA VAL A 24 2.30 4.37 11.41
C VAL A 24 3.39 4.43 12.47
N ALA A 25 4.32 5.36 12.32
CA ALA A 25 5.43 5.55 13.26
C ALA A 25 5.48 6.99 13.79
N ASN A 26 5.62 7.11 15.11
CA ASN A 26 5.94 8.34 15.81
C ASN A 26 7.43 8.32 16.21
N ALA A 27 8.24 9.11 15.50
CA ALA A 27 9.68 9.18 15.73
C ALA A 27 10.03 9.87 17.06
N SER A 28 9.19 10.77 17.57
CA SER A 28 9.47 11.48 18.83
C SER A 28 9.37 10.57 20.06
N THR A 29 8.53 9.54 19.98
CA THR A 29 8.31 8.57 21.05
C THR A 29 8.94 7.21 20.75
N GLY A 30 9.45 6.99 19.53
CA GLY A 30 9.96 5.69 19.07
C GLY A 30 8.88 4.62 18.88
N THR A 31 7.60 4.98 18.92
CA THR A 31 6.50 4.00 18.85
C THR A 31 6.00 3.81 17.43
N SER A 32 5.71 2.57 17.04
CA SER A 32 5.07 2.23 15.77
C SER A 32 3.90 1.26 15.93
N ARG A 33 3.03 1.22 14.92
CA ARG A 33 2.00 0.21 14.71
C ARG A 33 2.05 -0.22 13.25
N ALA A 34 2.01 -1.52 13.03
CA ALA A 34 1.93 -2.14 11.73
C ALA A 34 0.66 -2.99 11.67
N THR A 35 0.00 -2.97 10.52
CA THR A 35 -1.15 -3.84 10.25
C THR A 35 -1.01 -4.36 8.84
N GLU A 36 -1.27 -5.65 8.70
CA GLU A 36 -1.25 -6.39 7.44
C GLU A 36 -2.63 -7.02 7.26
N HIS A 37 -3.20 -6.87 6.07
CA HIS A 37 -4.45 -7.52 5.68
C HIS A 37 -4.26 -8.18 4.32
N ILE A 38 -4.74 -9.43 4.21
CA ILE A 38 -4.78 -10.17 2.95
C ILE A 38 -6.25 -10.44 2.62
N HIS A 39 -6.66 -10.08 1.42
CA HIS A 39 -8.00 -10.30 0.90
C HIS A 39 -7.95 -11.14 -0.37
N PHE A 40 -8.97 -11.96 -0.59
CA PHE A 40 -9.22 -12.46 -1.94
C PHE A 40 -9.65 -11.28 -2.83
N LEU A 41 -9.27 -11.31 -4.11
CA LEU A 41 -9.52 -10.18 -5.01
C LEU A 41 -11.02 -9.88 -5.20
N ASP A 42 -11.88 -10.88 -5.07
CA ASP A 42 -13.34 -10.71 -5.12
C ASP A 42 -13.93 -9.98 -3.89
N GLN A 43 -13.13 -9.78 -2.84
CA GLN A 43 -13.48 -8.99 -1.65
C GLN A 43 -12.98 -7.54 -1.75
N VAL A 44 -12.34 -7.17 -2.87
CA VAL A 44 -11.72 -5.86 -3.07
C VAL A 44 -12.36 -5.16 -4.25
N GLU A 45 -12.77 -3.92 -4.06
CA GLU A 45 -13.21 -3.08 -5.17
C GLU A 45 -12.00 -2.36 -5.76
N ILE A 46 -11.73 -2.60 -7.05
CA ILE A 46 -10.65 -1.95 -7.80
C ILE A 46 -11.23 -1.24 -9.02
N GLY A 47 -11.00 0.06 -9.11
CA GLY A 47 -11.33 0.87 -10.28
C GLY A 47 -10.36 0.64 -11.43
N THR A 48 -10.89 0.59 -12.66
CA THR A 48 -10.10 0.41 -13.88
C THR A 48 -9.86 1.71 -14.65
N ASP A 49 -10.60 2.78 -14.32
CA ASP A 49 -10.59 4.08 -14.98
C ASP A 49 -10.07 5.22 -14.09
N ARG A 50 -9.91 4.97 -12.79
CA ARG A 50 -9.45 5.92 -11.78
C ARG A 50 -8.77 5.19 -10.63
N LEU A 51 -8.08 5.94 -9.77
CA LEU A 51 -7.64 5.37 -8.50
C LEU A 51 -8.88 5.16 -7.61
N HIS A 52 -9.25 3.91 -7.43
CA HIS A 52 -10.27 3.49 -6.49
C HIS A 52 -9.91 2.08 -6.01
N ILE A 53 -9.57 1.97 -4.73
CA ILE A 53 -9.27 0.72 -4.05
C ILE A 53 -10.09 0.75 -2.77
N SER A 54 -10.92 -0.26 -2.54
CA SER A 54 -11.70 -0.38 -1.31
C SER A 54 -11.62 -1.79 -0.74
N THR A 55 -11.25 -1.89 0.53
CA THR A 55 -11.34 -3.06 1.39
C THR A 55 -12.16 -2.67 2.64
N PRO A 56 -12.47 -3.59 3.57
CA PRO A 56 -13.10 -3.23 4.84
C PRO A 56 -12.31 -2.20 5.68
N GLU A 57 -10.97 -2.22 5.57
CA GLU A 57 -10.05 -1.42 6.36
C GLU A 57 -9.57 -0.16 5.63
N LEU A 58 -9.54 -0.18 4.29
CA LEU A 58 -8.98 0.89 3.47
C LEU A 58 -9.96 1.37 2.41
N THR A 59 -10.00 2.69 2.22
CA THR A 59 -10.50 3.31 1.00
C THR A 59 -9.44 4.28 0.49
N TRP A 60 -8.95 4.04 -0.72
CA TRP A 60 -8.03 4.93 -1.43
C TRP A 60 -8.62 5.32 -2.76
N THR A 61 -8.94 6.60 -2.91
CA THR A 61 -9.60 7.15 -4.09
C THR A 61 -8.88 8.37 -4.61
N GLY A 62 -9.08 8.69 -5.89
CA GLY A 62 -8.64 9.95 -6.43
C GLY A 62 -8.39 9.95 -7.93
N ASP A 63 -7.74 11.03 -8.36
CA ASP A 63 -7.29 11.25 -9.73
C ASP A 63 -5.84 11.76 -9.74
N ARG A 64 -5.34 12.15 -10.92
CA ARG A 64 -3.98 12.70 -11.08
C ARG A 64 -3.66 13.94 -10.23
N ASN A 65 -4.65 14.59 -9.64
CA ASN A 65 -4.49 15.84 -8.90
C ASN A 65 -4.64 15.61 -7.39
N VAL A 66 -5.60 14.80 -6.96
CA VAL A 66 -5.93 14.63 -5.54
C VAL A 66 -6.22 13.19 -5.21
N TYR A 67 -5.62 12.72 -4.12
CA TYR A 67 -5.93 11.46 -3.46
C TYR A 67 -6.61 11.69 -2.12
N THR A 68 -7.56 10.83 -1.80
CA THR A 68 -8.15 10.68 -0.48
C THR A 68 -7.90 9.27 0.01
N LEU A 69 -7.35 9.16 1.22
CA LEU A 69 -7.03 7.90 1.86
C LEU A 69 -7.69 7.84 3.23
N SER A 70 -8.40 6.76 3.49
CA SER A 70 -8.91 6.37 4.81
C SER A 70 -8.39 4.97 5.12
N VAL A 71 -7.77 4.79 6.29
CA VAL A 71 -7.34 3.49 6.81
C VAL A 71 -7.79 3.33 8.25
N LYS A 72 -8.35 2.17 8.57
CA LYS A 72 -8.75 1.76 9.92
C LYS A 72 -8.05 0.44 10.26
N GLY A 73 -7.01 0.53 11.08
CA GLY A 73 -6.29 -0.63 11.61
C GLY A 73 -6.46 -0.74 13.13
N GLU A 74 -6.08 -1.88 13.69
CA GLU A 74 -6.11 -2.08 15.14
C GLU A 74 -5.12 -1.11 15.83
N GLY A 75 -5.66 -0.10 16.52
CA GLY A 75 -4.85 0.90 17.20
C GLY A 75 -4.17 1.91 16.27
N ALA A 76 -4.53 1.98 14.99
CA ALA A 76 -4.06 3.01 14.08
C ALA A 76 -5.19 3.49 13.15
N ARG A 77 -5.30 4.81 12.96
CA ARG A 77 -6.24 5.41 11.99
C ARG A 77 -5.52 6.44 11.15
N ILE A 78 -5.86 6.50 9.86
CA ILE A 78 -5.30 7.46 8.92
C ILE A 78 -6.44 8.03 8.09
N ASP A 79 -6.56 9.34 8.01
CA ASP A 79 -7.46 10.03 7.11
C ASP A 79 -6.70 11.19 6.50
N LEU A 80 -6.36 11.10 5.22
CA LEU A 80 -5.50 12.05 4.57
C LEU A 80 -6.03 12.44 3.19
N ILE A 81 -5.71 13.68 2.84
CA ILE A 81 -5.83 14.21 1.49
C ILE A 81 -4.41 14.54 1.02
N ALA A 82 -4.03 14.04 -0.15
CA ALA A 82 -2.76 14.33 -0.78
C ALA A 82 -3.01 15.00 -2.14
N THR A 83 -2.45 16.18 -2.36
CA THR A 83 -2.59 16.94 -3.61
C THR A 83 -1.27 16.91 -4.37
N ALA A 84 -1.30 16.46 -5.62
CA ALA A 84 -0.14 16.49 -6.50
C ALA A 84 0.38 17.93 -6.67
N SER A 85 1.70 18.08 -6.59
CA SER A 85 2.36 19.39 -6.75
C SER A 85 2.90 19.60 -8.17
N GLY A 86 2.78 18.59 -9.04
CA GLY A 86 3.33 18.61 -10.40
C GLY A 86 2.89 17.39 -11.22
N PRO A 87 3.43 17.23 -12.45
CA PRO A 87 3.17 16.07 -13.28
C PRO A 87 3.76 14.78 -12.66
N PRO A 88 3.28 13.60 -13.06
CA PRO A 88 3.86 12.35 -12.61
C PRO A 88 5.31 12.21 -13.10
N LEU A 89 6.14 11.59 -12.28
CA LEU A 89 7.46 11.11 -12.64
C LEU A 89 7.31 9.71 -13.26
N LEU A 90 7.56 9.59 -14.56
CA LEU A 90 7.54 8.30 -15.26
C LEU A 90 8.87 7.57 -15.01
N ALA A 91 8.83 6.29 -14.64
CA ALA A 91 10.04 5.48 -14.50
C ALA A 91 10.83 5.48 -15.81
N ASN A 92 12.15 5.70 -15.73
CA ASN A 92 13.05 5.85 -16.87
C ASN A 92 12.58 6.86 -17.95
N GLY A 93 11.71 7.81 -17.59
CA GLY A 93 11.15 8.83 -18.50
C GLY A 93 10.02 8.35 -19.42
N GLN A 94 9.76 7.05 -19.51
CA GLN A 94 8.73 6.47 -20.39
C GLN A 94 7.69 5.62 -19.64
N GLY A 95 7.90 5.38 -18.35
CA GLY A 95 7.02 4.59 -17.50
C GLY A 95 7.38 3.12 -17.47
N GLN A 96 8.34 2.65 -18.27
CA GLN A 96 8.84 1.27 -18.22
C GLN A 96 9.99 1.16 -17.21
N MET A 97 9.84 0.27 -16.24
CA MET A 97 10.87 -0.07 -15.26
C MET A 97 11.83 -1.11 -15.85
N LEU A 98 13.06 -1.18 -15.35
CA LEU A 98 13.94 -2.33 -15.61
C LEU A 98 13.87 -3.25 -14.40
N PHE A 99 12.90 -4.17 -14.39
CA PHE A 99 12.68 -5.08 -13.28
C PHE A 99 13.01 -6.52 -13.66
N LEU A 100 14.21 -6.97 -13.25
CA LEU A 100 14.63 -8.38 -13.24
C LEU A 100 14.36 -9.18 -14.53
N GLY A 101 14.56 -8.54 -15.69
CA GLY A 101 14.41 -9.20 -16.99
C GLY A 101 12.95 -9.39 -17.44
N LEU A 102 11.99 -8.73 -16.79
CA LEU A 102 10.62 -8.67 -17.27
C LEU A 102 10.48 -7.71 -18.46
N ASP A 103 9.66 -8.11 -19.43
CA ASP A 103 9.42 -7.33 -20.64
C ASP A 103 8.48 -6.13 -20.40
N GLU A 104 7.51 -6.26 -19.48
CA GLU A 104 6.43 -5.28 -19.29
C GLU A 104 6.19 -4.81 -17.82
N PRO A 105 7.22 -4.45 -17.03
CA PRO A 105 7.00 -3.77 -15.76
C PRO A 105 6.87 -2.26 -15.99
N TYR A 106 5.79 -1.68 -15.48
CA TYR A 106 5.50 -0.26 -15.61
C TYR A 106 5.40 0.41 -14.25
N GLU A 107 5.90 1.63 -14.16
CA GLU A 107 5.87 2.43 -12.94
C GLU A 107 5.79 3.94 -13.24
N PHE A 108 4.98 4.64 -12.45
CA PHE A 108 5.09 6.09 -12.30
C PHE A 108 4.82 6.52 -10.87
N ALA A 109 5.29 7.71 -10.52
CA ALA A 109 5.12 8.28 -9.20
C ALA A 109 4.51 9.69 -9.24
N PHE A 110 3.79 10.07 -8.19
CA PHE A 110 3.50 11.47 -7.88
C PHE A 110 4.41 11.91 -6.73
N PRO A 111 5.55 12.57 -7.03
CA PRO A 111 6.44 13.05 -6.00
C PRO A 111 5.87 14.31 -5.33
N ALA A 112 6.35 14.57 -4.12
CA ALA A 112 6.13 15.81 -3.40
C ALA A 112 4.65 16.24 -3.27
N MET A 113 3.74 15.29 -3.06
CA MET A 113 2.31 15.59 -2.85
C MET A 113 2.14 16.35 -1.53
N ARG A 114 1.42 17.48 -1.55
CA ARG A 114 1.06 18.21 -0.34
C ARG A 114 -0.02 17.43 0.40
N THR A 115 0.29 16.99 1.61
CA THR A 115 -0.57 16.10 2.38
C THR A 115 -1.03 16.75 3.66
N SER A 116 -2.31 16.58 3.99
CA SER A 116 -2.89 17.01 5.26
C SER A 116 -3.98 16.06 5.73
N GLY A 117 -4.26 16.06 7.03
CA GLY A 117 -5.39 15.36 7.64
C GLY A 117 -5.03 14.85 9.02
N THR A 118 -5.59 13.71 9.41
CA THR A 118 -5.46 13.17 10.76
C THR A 118 -4.78 11.80 10.73
N VAL A 119 -3.88 11.57 11.69
CA VAL A 119 -3.32 10.25 11.97
C VAL A 119 -3.49 9.97 13.46
N ALA A 120 -3.92 8.76 13.82
CA ALA A 120 -4.03 8.34 15.21
C ALA A 120 -3.18 7.09 15.47
N LEU A 121 -2.54 7.08 16.64
CA LEU A 121 -1.93 5.90 17.26
C LEU A 121 -2.64 5.69 18.60
N GLY A 122 -3.37 4.59 18.75
CA GLY A 122 -4.30 4.39 19.86
C GLY A 122 -5.47 5.37 19.81
N SER A 123 -5.78 5.99 20.95
CA SER A 123 -6.91 6.91 21.09
C SER A 123 -6.57 8.38 20.78
N GLN A 124 -5.30 8.71 20.55
CA GLN A 124 -4.87 10.09 20.34
C GLN A 124 -4.79 10.43 18.85
N PRO A 125 -5.66 11.31 18.33
CA PRO A 125 -5.52 11.85 16.99
C PRO A 125 -4.47 12.97 16.95
N TYR A 126 -3.76 13.05 15.84
CA TYR A 126 -2.82 14.12 15.52
C TYR A 126 -3.20 14.72 14.16
N GLU A 127 -3.40 16.02 14.12
CA GLU A 127 -3.44 16.77 12.87
C GLU A 127 -2.04 16.81 12.28
N VAL A 128 -1.93 16.46 11.00
CA VAL A 128 -0.66 16.38 10.30
C VAL A 128 -0.70 17.17 9.00
N THR A 129 0.42 17.79 8.69
CA THR A 129 0.72 18.32 7.36
C THR A 129 2.10 17.83 6.95
N GLY A 130 2.32 17.66 5.66
CA GLY A 130 3.64 17.29 5.17
C GLY A 130 3.65 16.98 3.68
N ILE A 131 4.62 16.17 3.31
CA ILE A 131 4.86 15.75 1.94
C ILE A 131 4.74 14.24 1.85
N SER A 132 4.06 13.76 0.81
CA SER A 132 3.95 12.33 0.50
C SER A 132 4.49 12.03 -0.89
N TRP A 133 4.80 10.77 -1.09
CA TRP A 133 5.19 10.18 -2.36
C TRP A 133 4.23 9.02 -2.62
N SER A 134 3.73 8.91 -3.85
CA SER A 134 2.86 7.80 -4.24
C SER A 134 3.38 7.15 -5.50
N ASP A 135 3.68 5.86 -5.41
CA ASP A 135 4.06 5.03 -6.55
C ASP A 135 2.86 4.23 -7.07
N ARG A 136 2.86 3.97 -8.37
CA ARG A 136 1.96 3.05 -9.06
C ARG A 136 2.83 2.16 -9.91
N GLN A 137 2.87 0.87 -9.58
CA GLN A 137 3.62 -0.14 -10.31
C GLN A 137 2.69 -1.29 -10.69
N TRP A 138 2.84 -1.81 -11.91
CA TRP A 138 2.13 -2.98 -12.40
C TRP A 138 2.95 -3.73 -13.45
N GLY A 139 2.57 -4.96 -13.72
CA GLY A 139 3.27 -5.88 -14.61
C GLY A 139 3.31 -7.27 -14.00
N SER A 140 3.88 -8.22 -14.74
CA SER A 140 4.13 -9.56 -14.22
C SER A 140 5.12 -9.53 -13.06
N LEU A 141 5.14 -10.57 -12.25
CA LEU A 141 6.24 -10.82 -11.31
C LEU A 141 7.19 -11.85 -11.94
N PRO A 142 8.50 -11.81 -11.60
CA PRO A 142 9.40 -12.90 -11.96
C PRO A 142 8.96 -14.24 -11.35
N ASP A 143 9.15 -15.34 -12.07
CA ASP A 143 8.68 -16.69 -11.68
C ASP A 143 9.13 -17.11 -10.28
N PHE A 144 10.33 -16.72 -9.84
CA PHE A 144 10.83 -17.08 -8.52
C PHE A 144 10.07 -16.45 -7.35
N PHE A 145 9.33 -15.35 -7.57
CA PHE A 145 8.38 -14.82 -6.58
C PHE A 145 7.11 -15.67 -6.54
N ALA A 146 6.65 -16.16 -7.69
CA ALA A 146 5.49 -17.04 -7.78
C ALA A 146 5.75 -18.39 -7.08
N ASP A 147 6.96 -18.94 -7.21
CA ASP A 147 7.37 -20.20 -6.57
C ASP A 147 7.42 -20.11 -5.03
N SER A 148 7.79 -18.96 -4.48
CA SER A 148 7.80 -18.73 -3.02
C SER A 148 6.40 -18.68 -2.39
N LEU A 149 5.37 -18.49 -3.22
CA LEU A 149 3.97 -18.37 -2.86
C LEU A 149 3.19 -19.67 -3.14
N GLY A 150 3.87 -20.77 -3.47
CA GLY A 150 3.29 -22.11 -3.63
C GLY A 150 2.76 -22.75 -2.33
N GLN A 151 2.70 -22.01 -1.22
CA GLN A 151 1.92 -22.41 -0.05
C GLN A 151 0.44 -22.11 -0.32
N SER A 152 -0.47 -23.02 0.04
CA SER A 152 -1.89 -22.81 -0.26
C SER A 152 -2.37 -21.48 0.37
N PRO A 153 -3.29 -20.74 -0.27
CA PRO A 153 -3.86 -19.52 0.31
C PRO A 153 -4.41 -19.75 1.73
N GLU A 154 -4.93 -20.95 1.99
CA GLU A 154 -5.40 -21.37 3.32
C GLU A 154 -4.25 -21.46 4.34
N ALA A 155 -3.04 -21.86 3.95
CA ALA A 155 -1.87 -21.92 4.85
C ALA A 155 -1.34 -20.52 5.20
N VAL A 156 -1.41 -19.57 4.26
CA VAL A 156 -1.05 -18.16 4.50
C VAL A 156 -2.06 -17.50 5.45
N LEU A 157 -3.36 -17.74 5.23
CA LEU A 157 -4.44 -17.17 6.04
C LEU A 157 -4.61 -17.83 7.42
N SER A 158 -4.12 -19.05 7.63
CA SER A 158 -4.21 -19.79 8.89
C SER A 158 -2.96 -19.75 9.76
N SER A 159 -1.88 -19.14 9.26
CA SER A 159 -0.63 -19.01 10.01
C SER A 159 -0.76 -17.94 11.10
N PRO A 160 -0.55 -18.26 12.39
CA PRO A 160 -0.49 -17.24 13.42
C PRO A 160 0.71 -16.33 13.16
N HIS A 161 0.50 -15.01 13.22
CA HIS A 161 1.58 -14.04 13.12
C HIS A 161 2.71 -14.42 14.09
N PRO A 162 3.98 -14.44 13.63
CA PRO A 162 5.09 -14.57 14.56
C PRO A 162 5.04 -13.39 15.55
N PRO A 163 5.30 -13.63 16.84
CA PRO A 163 5.30 -12.55 17.82
C PRO A 163 6.30 -11.49 17.37
N VAL A 164 5.85 -10.22 17.37
CA VAL A 164 6.72 -9.07 17.11
C VAL A 164 7.79 -9.08 18.20
N SER A 165 9.03 -9.45 17.84
CA SER A 165 10.17 -9.32 18.74
C SER A 165 10.31 -7.86 19.16
N PRO A 166 10.44 -7.54 20.46
CA PRO A 166 10.78 -6.19 20.87
C PRO A 166 12.14 -5.83 20.25
N MET A 167 12.19 -4.69 19.56
CA MET A 167 13.46 -4.10 19.13
C MET A 167 14.24 -3.65 20.37
N ASN A 168 15.46 -4.16 20.52
CA ASN A 168 16.45 -3.69 21.49
C ASN A 168 16.97 -2.29 21.14
#